data_AF-A0A7I9ZT99-F1
#
_entry.id   AF-A0A7I9ZT99-F1
#
_cell.length_a   1.000
_cell.length_b   1.000
_cell.length_c   1.000
_cell.angle_alpha   90.00
_cell.angle_beta   90.00
_cell.angle_gamma   90.00
#
_symmetry.space_group_name_H-M   'P 1'
#
loop_
_entity.id
_entity.type
_entity.pdbx_description
1 polymer ?
#
loop_
_entity_poly.entity_id
_entity_poly.type
_entity_poly.pdbx_seq_one_letter_code
_entity_poly.pdbx_strand_id
1 'polypeptide(L)'
;MAVAQPGNGPLIQTTCNCDQLYAAVRTEAPKAAAELDNRPAAQQKLQDFVVMSVEQRQQELARLLSENPHWQNKIDEQWDTPEGQEKAQTMARIANTCHNY
;
A
#
# COMPACT_ATOMS: atom_id res chain seq x y z
N MET A 1 5.39 14.58 15.60
CA MET A 1 5.72 13.92 14.31
C MET A 1 4.73 12.80 14.15
N ALA A 2 3.86 12.85 13.14
CA ALA A 2 2.89 11.78 12.91
C ALA A 2 3.68 10.56 12.41
N VAL A 3 4.02 9.65 13.32
CA VAL A 3 4.43 8.31 12.93
C VAL A 3 3.32 7.77 12.06
N ALA A 4 3.62 7.47 10.79
CA ALA A 4 2.67 6.80 9.92
C ALA A 4 2.30 5.51 10.64
N GLN A 5 1.10 5.47 11.23
CA GLN A 5 0.59 4.29 11.90
C GLN A 5 0.75 3.13 10.91
N PRO A 6 1.19 1.92 11.32
CA PRO A 6 1.59 0.86 10.39
C PRO A 6 0.53 0.41 9.36
N GLY A 7 -0.69 0.95 9.40
CA GLY A 7 -1.69 0.85 8.33
C GLY A 7 -1.85 2.09 7.45
N ASN A 8 -1.59 3.31 7.92
CA ASN A 8 -1.91 4.57 7.23
C ASN A 8 -0.77 5.08 6.33
N GLY A 9 -0.10 4.13 5.66
CA GLY A 9 1.05 4.40 4.80
C GLY A 9 0.71 5.30 3.60
N PRO A 10 1.72 5.80 2.88
CA PRO A 10 1.54 6.80 1.82
C PRO A 10 0.68 6.31 0.65
N LEU A 11 0.57 5.00 0.43
CA LEU A 11 -0.35 4.41 -0.56
C LEU A 11 -1.83 4.49 -0.16
N ILE A 12 -2.16 4.59 1.14
CA ILE A 12 -3.55 4.82 1.57
C ILE A 12 -3.99 6.24 1.20
N GLN A 13 -3.07 7.20 1.34
CA GLN A 13 -3.31 8.62 1.16
C GLN A 13 -3.16 9.12 -0.28
N THR A 14 -2.65 8.28 -1.18
CA THR A 14 -2.44 8.65 -2.58
C THR A 14 -3.76 8.92 -3.30
N THR A 15 -3.75 9.90 -4.21
CA THR A 15 -4.87 10.22 -5.10
C THR A 15 -4.63 9.74 -6.53
N CYS A 16 -3.54 8.99 -6.77
CA CYS A 16 -3.26 8.36 -8.05
C CYS A 16 -4.35 7.36 -8.46
N ASN A 17 -4.64 7.31 -9.75
CA ASN A 17 -5.56 6.32 -10.32
C ASN A 17 -4.88 4.94 -10.50
N CYS A 18 -5.65 3.94 -10.96
CA CYS A 18 -5.18 2.56 -11.13
C CYS A 18 -3.96 2.46 -12.05
N ASP A 19 -4.01 3.07 -13.23
CA ASP A 19 -2.95 3.00 -14.23
C ASP A 19 -1.67 3.67 -13.72
N GLN A 20 -1.81 4.82 -13.06
CA GLN A 20 -0.70 5.56 -12.45
C GLN A 20 0.01 4.77 -11.36
N LEU A 21 -0.77 4.17 -10.44
CA LEU A 21 -0.21 3.33 -9.39
C LEU A 21 0.45 2.09 -9.98
N TYR A 22 -0.16 1.47 -10.97
CA TYR A 22 0.37 0.26 -11.58
C TYR A 22 1.66 0.52 -12.37
N ALA A 23 1.74 1.64 -13.10
CA ALA A 23 2.95 2.09 -13.76
C ALA A 23 4.08 2.36 -12.75
N ALA A 24 3.77 3.07 -11.65
CA ALA A 24 4.74 3.32 -10.59
C ALA A 24 5.21 2.03 -9.90
N VAL A 25 4.32 1.07 -9.65
CA VAL A 25 4.68 -0.25 -9.10
C VAL A 25 5.62 -1.00 -10.06
N ARG A 26 5.37 -0.97 -11.36
CA ARG A 26 6.25 -1.60 -12.37
C ARG A 26 7.65 -0.98 -12.42
N THR A 27 7.77 0.33 -12.21
CA THR A 27 9.07 1.01 -12.19
C THR A 27 9.81 0.83 -10.86
N GLU A 28 9.17 1.16 -9.74
CA GLU A 28 9.83 1.22 -8.43
C GLU A 28 9.92 -0.16 -7.74
N ALA A 29 9.03 -1.09 -8.08
CA ALA A 29 8.94 -2.41 -7.48
C ALA A 29 8.70 -3.52 -8.53
N PRO A 30 9.61 -3.72 -9.50
CA PRO A 30 9.39 -4.64 -10.64
C PRO A 30 9.15 -6.09 -10.22
N LYS A 31 9.76 -6.56 -9.12
CA LYS A 31 9.48 -7.90 -8.56
C LYS A 31 8.05 -8.01 -8.04
N ALA A 32 7.56 -6.98 -7.35
CA ALA A 32 6.19 -6.94 -6.84
C ALA A 32 5.17 -6.83 -7.99
N ALA A 33 5.51 -6.07 -9.04
CA ALA A 33 4.71 -6.01 -10.25
C ALA A 33 4.57 -7.39 -10.92
N ALA A 34 5.67 -8.13 -11.06
CA ALA A 34 5.63 -9.49 -11.62
C ALA A 34 4.79 -10.45 -10.76
N GLU A 35 4.88 -10.38 -9.44
CA GLU A 35 4.01 -11.16 -8.55
C GLU A 35 2.54 -10.78 -8.70
N LEU A 36 2.24 -9.49 -8.85
CA LEU A 36 0.91 -8.96 -9.04
C LEU A 36 0.32 -9.38 -10.40
N ASP A 37 1.11 -9.36 -11.47
CA ASP A 37 0.75 -9.85 -12.81
C ASP A 37 0.33 -11.34 -12.78
N ASN A 38 0.92 -12.14 -11.88
CA ASN A 38 0.59 -13.55 -11.71
C ASN A 38 -0.59 -13.79 -10.73
N ARG A 39 -1.17 -12.74 -10.15
CA ARG A 39 -2.24 -12.83 -9.14
C ARG A 39 -3.45 -11.96 -9.53
N PRO A 40 -4.35 -12.47 -10.40
CA PRO A 40 -5.51 -11.69 -10.87
C PRO A 40 -6.42 -11.21 -9.74
N ALA A 41 -6.58 -11.99 -8.67
CA ALA A 41 -7.34 -11.56 -7.49
C ALA A 41 -6.69 -10.34 -6.79
N ALA A 42 -5.36 -10.23 -6.81
CA ALA A 42 -4.66 -9.07 -6.23
C ALA A 42 -4.77 -7.84 -7.14
N GLN A 43 -4.80 -8.03 -8.47
CA GLN A 43 -5.07 -6.94 -9.41
C GLN A 43 -6.47 -6.36 -9.22
N GLN A 44 -7.48 -7.22 -9.06
CA GLN A 44 -8.84 -6.77 -8.75
C GLN A 44 -8.88 -5.99 -7.44
N LYS A 45 -8.26 -6.51 -6.37
CA LYS A 45 -8.20 -5.79 -5.09
C LYS A 45 -7.54 -4.42 -5.20
N LEU A 46 -6.48 -4.28 -5.99
CA LEU A 46 -5.88 -2.96 -6.22
C LEU A 46 -6.83 -2.04 -6.98
N GLN A 47 -7.55 -2.56 -7.97
CA GLN A 47 -8.54 -1.79 -8.71
C GLN A 47 -9.71 -1.34 -7.80
N ASP A 48 -10.21 -2.23 -6.94
CA ASP A 48 -11.22 -1.89 -5.92
C ASP A 48 -10.68 -0.86 -4.90
N PHE A 49 -9.41 -0.98 -4.52
CA PHE A 49 -8.76 -0.08 -3.59
C PHE A 49 -8.62 1.33 -4.17
N VAL A 50 -8.21 1.47 -5.44
CA VAL A 50 -7.96 2.79 -6.03
C VAL A 50 -9.23 3.57 -6.34
N VAL A 51 -10.37 2.90 -6.54
CA VAL A 51 -11.66 3.58 -6.72
C VAL A 51 -12.24 4.11 -5.41
N MET A 52 -11.80 3.58 -4.26
CA MET A 52 -12.18 4.13 -2.96
C MET A 52 -11.58 5.52 -2.75
N SER A 53 -12.33 6.41 -2.11
CA SER A 53 -11.77 7.67 -1.60
C SER A 53 -10.74 7.39 -0.51
N VAL A 54 -9.84 8.35 -0.25
CA VAL A 54 -8.84 8.24 0.84
C VAL A 54 -9.53 7.96 2.19
N GLU A 55 -10.66 8.62 2.47
CA GLU A 55 -11.46 8.37 3.67
C GLU A 55 -11.99 6.94 3.73
N GLN A 56 -12.51 6.40 2.62
CA GLN A 56 -13.00 5.02 2.57
C GLN A 56 -11.87 4.00 2.81
N ARG A 57 -10.69 4.24 2.25
CA ARG A 57 -9.52 3.37 2.48
C ARG A 57 -9.09 3.39 3.94
N GLN A 58 -9.09 4.56 4.57
CA GLN A 58 -8.79 4.69 5.99
C GLN A 58 -9.81 3.99 6.87
N GLN A 59 -11.10 4.10 6.55
CA GLN A 59 -12.17 3.41 7.26
C GLN A 59 -12.08 1.89 7.12
N GLU A 60 -11.87 1.38 5.90
CA GLU A 60 -11.71 -0.07 5.67
C GLU A 60 -10.49 -0.61 6.41
N LEU A 61 -9.35 0.09 6.34
CA LEU A 61 -8.18 -0.27 7.10
C LEU A 61 -8.44 -0.29 8.61
N ALA A 62 -9.09 0.75 9.15
CA ALA A 62 -9.43 0.81 10.57
C ALA A 62 -10.36 -0.34 10.96
N ARG A 63 -11.31 -0.71 10.09
CA ARG A 63 -12.20 -1.86 10.29
C ARG A 63 -11.40 -3.17 10.34
N LEU A 64 -10.52 -3.40 9.36
CA LEU A 64 -9.69 -4.60 9.28
C LEU A 64 -8.77 -4.78 10.50
N LEU A 65 -8.17 -3.68 10.97
CA LEU A 65 -7.32 -3.67 12.18
C LEU A 65 -8.15 -3.89 13.46
N SER A 66 -9.36 -3.34 13.54
CA SER A 66 -10.28 -3.53 14.66
C SER A 66 -10.80 -4.97 14.74
N GLU A 67 -11.12 -5.58 13.60
CA GLU A 67 -11.54 -6.99 13.52
C GLU A 67 -10.40 -7.96 13.80
N ASN A 68 -9.16 -7.54 13.57
CA ASN A 68 -7.97 -8.36 13.75
C ASN A 68 -6.89 -7.63 14.55
N PRO A 69 -7.07 -7.41 15.86
CA PRO A 69 -6.15 -6.63 16.68
C PRO A 69 -4.73 -7.21 16.74
N HIS A 70 -4.58 -8.51 16.52
CA HIS A 70 -3.28 -9.18 16.43
C HIS A 70 -2.45 -8.74 15.19
N TRP A 71 -3.10 -8.22 14.14
CA TRP A 71 -2.40 -7.73 12.95
C TRP A 71 -1.60 -6.49 13.25
N GLN A 72 -2.07 -5.63 14.15
CA GLN A 72 -1.36 -4.39 14.44
C GLN A 72 0.04 -4.64 14.99
N ASN A 73 0.17 -5.58 15.94
CA ASN A 73 1.47 -5.99 16.47
C ASN A 73 2.32 -6.70 15.40
N LYS A 74 1.72 -7.58 14.60
CA LYS A 74 2.42 -8.28 13.52
C LYS A 74 2.97 -7.32 12.46
N ILE A 75 2.19 -6.30 12.11
CA ILE A 75 2.62 -5.28 11.18
C ILE A 75 3.77 -4.51 11.82
N ASP A 76 3.63 -4.01 13.05
CA ASP A 76 4.71 -3.28 13.73
C ASP A 76 6.03 -4.08 13.78
N GLU A 77 5.97 -5.35 14.19
CA GLU A 77 7.12 -6.28 14.20
C GLU A 77 7.74 -6.46 12.81
N GLN A 78 6.93 -6.59 11.76
CA GLN A 78 7.43 -6.76 10.39
C GLN A 78 8.08 -5.49 9.86
N TRP A 79 7.54 -4.31 10.20
CA TRP A 79 8.03 -3.02 9.73
C TRP A 79 9.33 -2.58 10.41
N ASP A 80 9.61 -3.05 11.63
CA ASP A 80 10.86 -2.76 12.34
C ASP A 80 12.08 -3.48 11.72
N THR A 81 11.86 -4.56 10.97
CA THR A 81 12.94 -5.30 10.29
C THR A 81 13.60 -4.52 9.14
N PRO A 82 14.87 -4.79 8.78
CA PRO A 82 15.52 -4.16 7.62
C PRO A 82 14.73 -4.34 6.31
N GLU A 83 14.21 -5.55 6.06
CA GLU A 83 13.35 -5.80 4.89
C GLU A 83 12.02 -5.03 4.96
N GLY A 84 11.45 -4.86 6.15
CA GLY A 84 10.27 -4.04 6.40
C GLY A 84 10.49 -2.57 6.04
N GLN A 85 11.62 -2.02 6.48
CA GLN A 85 12.00 -0.64 6.16
C GLN A 85 12.28 -0.44 4.67
N GLU A 86 12.91 -1.40 3.99
CA GLU A 86 13.10 -1.32 2.53
C GLU A 86 11.75 -1.31 1.78
N LYS A 87 10.81 -2.16 2.21
CA LYS A 87 9.44 -2.18 1.65
C LYS A 87 8.71 -0.87 1.93
N ALA A 88 8.85 -0.31 3.13
CA ALA A 88 8.30 0.99 3.51
C ALA A 88 8.75 2.10 2.55
N GLN A 89 10.06 2.18 2.31
CA GLN A 89 10.65 3.17 1.42
C GLN A 89 10.21 2.97 -0.03
N THR A 90 10.07 1.72 -0.47
CA THR A 90 9.58 1.39 -1.81
C THR A 90 8.12 1.81 -1.98
N MET A 91 7.25 1.52 -1.01
CA MET A 91 5.86 2.00 -1.03
C MET A 91 5.76 3.52 -1.00
N ALA A 92 6.63 4.19 -0.24
CA ALA A 92 6.71 5.64 -0.22
C ALA A 92 7.14 6.22 -1.58
N ARG A 93 8.12 5.60 -2.25
CA ARG A 93 8.52 6.01 -3.61
C ARG A 93 7.37 5.88 -4.59
N ILE A 94 6.69 4.72 -4.63
CA ILE A 94 5.53 4.49 -5.50
C ILE A 94 4.48 5.58 -5.29
N ALA A 95 4.09 5.84 -4.04
CA ALA A 95 3.07 6.84 -3.71
C ALA A 95 3.47 8.26 -4.12
N ASN A 96 4.76 8.61 -4.01
CA ASN A 96 5.27 9.93 -4.39
C ASN A 96 5.45 10.08 -5.91
N THR A 97 5.79 9.00 -6.61
CA THR A 97 6.09 9.06 -8.05
C THR A 97 4.90 8.73 -8.94
N CYS A 98 3.82 8.15 -8.40
CA CYS A 98 2.68 7.71 -9.23
C CYS A 98 2.02 8.83 -10.03
N HIS A 99 2.05 10.07 -9.54
CA HIS A 99 1.54 11.23 -10.29
C HIS A 99 2.36 11.60 -11.53
N ASN A 100 3.56 11.04 -11.69
CA ASN A 100 4.41 11.26 -12.88
C ASN A 100 4.09 10.30 -14.04
N TYR A 101 3.17 9.36 -13.82
CA TYR A 101 2.67 8.43 -14.82
C TYR A 101 1.22 8.79 -15.18
#